data_AF-A0A497NZF7-F1
#
_entry.id   AF-A0A497NZF7-F1
#
_cell.length_a   1.000
_cell.length_b   1.000
_cell.length_c   1.000
_cell.angle_alpha   90.00
_cell.angle_beta   90.00
_cell.angle_gamma   90.00
#
_symmetry.space_group_name_H-M   'P 1'
#
loop_
_entity.id
_entity.type
_entity.pdbx_description
1 polymer ?
#
loop_
_entity_poly.entity_id
_entity_poly.type
_entity_poly.pdbx_seq_one_letter_code
_entity_poly.pdbx_strand_id
1 'polypeptide(L)'
;MGQYGNQPDYAVKAVSVNVAAGVSGLNSAALYIGTSGDLEVQPVGNDAGDTVVFRNIPSGSFLPVIVSAIISGGNSTAQDVLAYY
;
A
#
# COMPACT_ATOMS: atom_id res chain seq x y z
N MET A 1 20.95 4.37 7.74
CA MET A 1 19.85 3.63 7.06
C MET A 1 20.50 2.88 5.92
N GLY A 2 20.55 1.55 5.98
CA GLY A 2 21.29 0.72 5.03
C GLY A 2 20.48 0.46 3.76
N GLN A 3 21.12 0.61 2.61
CA GLN A 3 20.56 0.33 1.28
C GLN A 3 20.17 -1.16 1.17
N TYR A 4 18.89 -1.45 0.99
CA TYR A 4 18.43 -2.79 0.59
C TYR A 4 18.49 -2.85 -0.95
N GLY A 5 19.49 -3.55 -1.49
CA GLY A 5 19.49 -4.12 -2.85
C GLY A 5 19.12 -3.20 -4.03
N ASN A 6 19.98 -2.22 -4.36
CA ASN A 6 19.89 -1.42 -5.60
C ASN A 6 18.56 -0.67 -5.85
N GLN A 7 17.67 -0.54 -4.87
CA GLN A 7 16.54 0.38 -5.02
C GLN A 7 17.04 1.82 -5.09
N PRO A 8 16.49 2.67 -5.99
CA PRO A 8 16.72 4.10 -5.94
C PRO A 8 16.32 4.60 -4.55
N ASP A 9 17.14 5.48 -3.97
CA ASP A 9 17.00 6.01 -2.59
C ASP A 9 15.65 6.75 -2.38
N TYR A 10 14.94 7.02 -3.48
CA TYR A 10 13.61 7.60 -3.52
C TYR A 10 12.76 6.92 -4.58
N ALA A 11 11.46 6.84 -4.32
CA ALA A 11 10.49 6.50 -5.35
C ALA A 11 10.57 7.53 -6.50
N VAL A 12 10.57 7.05 -7.73
CA VAL A 12 10.66 7.83 -8.97
C VAL A 12 9.32 7.91 -9.70
N LYS A 13 8.32 7.15 -9.27
CA LYS A 13 6.97 7.14 -9.85
C LYS A 13 5.90 7.06 -8.77
N ALA A 14 4.83 7.81 -8.96
CA ALA A 14 3.60 7.71 -8.17
C ALA A 14 2.39 7.53 -9.09
N VAL A 15 1.44 6.69 -8.69
CA VAL A 15 0.17 6.49 -9.41
C VAL A 15 -0.99 6.44 -8.42
N SER A 16 -2.13 7.03 -8.81
CA SER A 16 -3.39 6.86 -8.08
C SER A 16 -3.91 5.44 -8.24
N VAL A 17 -4.39 4.86 -7.15
CA VAL A 17 -4.98 3.53 -7.16
C VAL A 17 -6.46 3.56 -6.77
N ASN A 18 -7.25 2.68 -7.38
CA ASN A 18 -8.67 2.54 -7.05
C ASN A 18 -8.85 1.45 -5.99
N VAL A 19 -8.88 1.85 -4.72
CA VAL A 19 -9.03 0.94 -3.57
C VAL A 19 -10.32 0.11 -3.66
N ALA A 20 -11.42 0.71 -4.11
CA ALA A 20 -12.72 0.03 -4.23
C ALA A 20 -12.71 -1.12 -5.24
N ALA A 21 -11.88 -1.03 -6.28
CA ALA A 21 -11.70 -2.11 -7.26
C ALA A 21 -10.67 -3.17 -6.80
N GLY A 22 -9.91 -2.88 -5.74
CA GLY A 22 -8.73 -3.65 -5.38
C GLY A 22 -7.61 -3.46 -6.42
N VAL A 23 -6.40 -3.84 -6.04
CA VAL A 23 -5.22 -3.68 -6.89
C VAL A 23 -4.29 -4.87 -6.67
N SER A 24 -3.86 -5.50 -7.75
CA SER A 24 -2.85 -6.57 -7.71
C SER A 24 -1.65 -6.19 -8.58
N GLY A 25 -0.51 -6.85 -8.37
CA GLY A 25 0.69 -6.60 -9.17
C GLY A 25 1.35 -5.26 -8.88
N LEU A 26 1.26 -4.77 -7.63
CA LEU A 26 1.95 -3.55 -7.20
C LEU A 26 3.47 -3.71 -7.14
N ASN A 27 4.03 -4.91 -7.32
CA ASN A 27 5.47 -5.16 -7.47
C ASN A 27 6.33 -4.39 -6.45
N SER A 28 5.96 -4.46 -5.17
CA SER A 28 6.64 -3.80 -4.05
C SER A 28 6.49 -2.28 -4.01
N ALA A 29 5.26 -1.80 -3.82
CA ALA A 29 4.97 -0.37 -3.68
C ALA A 29 4.93 0.08 -2.21
N ALA A 30 5.36 1.32 -1.96
CA ALA A 30 4.98 2.04 -0.75
C ALA A 30 3.62 2.74 -0.98
N LEU A 31 2.79 2.83 0.05
CA LEU A 31 1.47 3.47 -0.06
C LEU A 31 1.42 4.77 0.73
N TYR A 32 0.92 5.82 0.09
CA TYR A 32 0.45 7.04 0.75
C TYR A 32 -1.06 7.01 0.88
N ILE A 33 -1.57 7.44 2.03
CA ILE A 33 -2.98 7.43 2.37
C ILE A 33 -3.53 8.85 2.35
N GLY A 34 -4.38 9.17 1.37
CA GLY A 34 -4.97 10.50 1.23
C GLY A 34 -6.07 10.78 2.25
N THR A 35 -6.99 9.82 2.45
CA THR A 35 -8.06 9.92 3.46
C THR A 35 -7.95 8.82 4.50
N SER A 36 -8.25 9.19 5.75
CA SER A 36 -8.22 8.25 6.87
C SER A 36 -9.21 7.12 6.69
N GLY A 37 -8.82 5.92 7.10
CA GLY A 37 -9.68 4.75 7.05
C GLY A 37 -8.89 3.48 7.32
N ASP A 38 -9.55 2.37 7.02
CA ASP A 38 -8.94 1.05 7.08
C ASP A 38 -8.45 0.65 5.69
N LEU A 39 -7.40 -0.15 5.63
CA LEU A 39 -6.91 -0.71 4.38
C LEU A 39 -6.48 -2.15 4.58
N GLU A 40 -7.06 -3.05 3.80
CA GLU A 40 -6.61 -4.44 3.71
C GLU A 40 -5.60 -4.58 2.57
N VAL A 41 -4.42 -5.08 2.89
CA VAL A 41 -3.31 -5.21 1.92
C VAL A 41 -2.65 -6.57 2.03
N GLN A 42 -1.91 -6.93 0.98
CA GLN A 42 -0.96 -8.03 1.03
C GLN A 42 0.47 -7.48 1.13
N PRO A 43 1.14 -7.66 2.28
CA PRO A 43 2.57 -7.35 2.40
C PRO A 43 3.43 -8.21 1.48
N VAL A 44 4.53 -7.66 0.93
CA VAL A 44 5.45 -8.42 0.06
C VAL A 44 6.11 -9.60 0.80
N GLY A 45 6.35 -9.47 2.10
CA GLY A 45 6.99 -10.50 2.91
C GLY A 45 6.07 -11.63 3.38
N ASN A 46 4.76 -11.52 3.17
CA ASN A 46 3.78 -12.52 3.58
C ASN A 46 3.48 -13.50 2.43
N ASP A 47 2.95 -14.67 2.77
CA ASP A 47 2.56 -15.68 1.79
C ASP A 47 1.42 -15.18 0.86
N ALA A 48 1.30 -15.83 -0.30
CA ALA A 48 0.23 -15.55 -1.25
C ALA A 48 -1.16 -15.72 -0.61
N GLY A 49 -1.92 -14.63 -0.50
CA GLY A 49 -3.26 -14.64 0.10
C GLY A 49 -3.31 -14.36 1.62
N ASP A 50 -2.16 -14.19 2.28
CA ASP A 50 -2.11 -13.74 3.68
C ASP A 50 -2.21 -12.21 3.74
N THR A 51 -3.41 -11.72 4.04
CA THR A 51 -3.75 -10.30 4.02
C THR A 51 -3.82 -9.72 5.43
N VAL A 52 -3.51 -8.43 5.55
CA VAL A 52 -3.50 -7.72 6.82
C VAL A 52 -4.36 -6.47 6.70
N VAL A 53 -5.25 -6.28 7.68
CA VAL A 53 -6.06 -5.06 7.82
C VAL A 53 -5.35 -4.08 8.74
N PHE A 54 -4.90 -2.97 8.16
CA PHE A 54 -4.42 -1.81 8.90
C PHE A 54 -5.60 -0.91 9.23
N ARG A 55 -5.87 -0.73 10.51
CA ARG A 55 -7.05 0.01 10.98
C ARG A 55 -6.74 1.45 11.36
N ASN A 56 -7.69 2.33 11.13
CA ASN A 56 -7.65 3.74 11.51
C ASN A 56 -6.36 4.44 11.08
N ILE A 57 -5.96 4.22 9.83
CA ILE A 57 -4.80 4.87 9.26
C ILE A 57 -5.10 6.37 9.13
N PRO A 58 -4.26 7.28 9.65
CA PRO A 58 -4.48 8.72 9.50
C PRO A 58 -4.31 9.20 8.06
N SER A 59 -5.07 10.23 7.67
CA SER A 59 -4.83 10.97 6.42
C SER A 59 -3.42 11.55 6.38
N GLY A 60 -2.81 11.58 5.20
CA GLY A 60 -1.47 12.14 4.99
C GLY A 60 -0.32 11.25 5.46
N SER A 61 -0.58 9.98 5.78
CA SER A 61 0.44 9.05 6.27
C SER A 61 0.98 8.15 5.16
N PHE A 62 2.21 7.67 5.36
CA PHE A 62 2.75 6.55 4.62
C PHE A 62 2.54 5.26 5.41
N LEU A 63 2.04 4.23 4.72
CA LEU A 63 1.90 2.92 5.32
C LEU A 63 3.30 2.33 5.56
N PRO A 64 3.64 1.89 6.79
CA PRO A 64 4.99 1.44 7.13
C PRO A 64 5.25 -0.01 6.70
N VAL A 65 4.69 -0.44 5.56
CA VAL A 65 4.94 -1.76 4.96
C VAL A 65 4.91 -1.64 3.43
N ILE A 66 5.75 -2.42 2.77
CA ILE A 66 5.76 -2.53 1.32
C ILE A 66 4.76 -3.60 0.89
N VAL A 67 3.90 -3.25 -0.07
CA VAL A 67 2.74 -4.06 -0.46
C VAL A 67 2.84 -4.60 -1.88
N SER A 68 2.25 -5.77 -2.11
CA SER A 68 2.08 -6.39 -3.42
C SER A 68 0.65 -6.24 -3.96
N ALA A 69 -0.34 -6.05 -3.08
CA ALA A 69 -1.74 -5.87 -3.44
C ALA A 69 -2.54 -5.07 -2.40
N ILE A 70 -3.66 -4.48 -2.83
CA ILE A 70 -4.73 -3.91 -2.02
C ILE A 70 -5.98 -4.73 -2.26
N ILE A 71 -6.66 -5.12 -1.19
CA ILE A 71 -7.85 -5.98 -1.25
C ILE A 71 -9.10 -5.09 -1.27
N SER A 72 -9.97 -5.30 -2.26
CA SER A 72 -11.29 -4.66 -2.30
C SER A 72 -12.21 -5.28 -1.25
N GLY A 73 -13.04 -4.48 -0.60
CA GLY A 73 -14.07 -4.99 0.30
C GLY A 73 -14.36 -4.05 1.46
N GLY A 74 -15.16 -4.52 2.42
CA GLY A 74 -15.60 -3.71 3.57
C GLY A 74 -14.47 -3.26 4.50
N ASN A 75 -13.31 -3.93 4.47
CA ASN A 75 -12.14 -3.58 5.28
C ASN A 75 -11.28 -2.47 4.67
N SER A 76 -11.56 -2.04 3.43
CA SER A 76 -10.77 -1.04 2.72
C SER A 76 -11.61 0.22 2.50
N THR A 77 -11.58 1.10 3.50
CA THR A 77 -12.38 2.34 3.55
C THR A 77 -11.56 3.60 3.32
N ALA A 78 -10.22 3.52 3.43
CA ALA A 78 -9.33 4.61 3.04
C ALA A 78 -9.42 4.87 1.53
N GLN A 79 -9.38 6.14 1.14
CA GLN A 79 -9.47 6.61 -0.24
C GLN A 79 -8.28 7.52 -0.59
N ASP A 80 -8.22 7.97 -1.84
CA ASP A 80 -7.16 8.83 -2.37
C ASP A 80 -5.75 8.26 -2.10
N VAL A 81 -5.62 6.94 -2.31
CA VAL A 81 -4.37 6.21 -2.09
C VAL A 81 -3.46 6.35 -3.32
N LEU A 82 -2.17 6.55 -3.07
CA LEU A 82 -1.13 6.59 -4.09
C LEU A 82 -0.10 5.48 -3.86
N ALA A 83 0.28 4.78 -4.93
CA ALA A 83 1.37 3.81 -4.92
C ALA A 83 2.66 4.46 -5.44
N TYR A 84 3.74 4.32 -4.66
CA TYR A 84 5.08 4.85 -4.93
C TYR A 84 6.05 3.71 -5.27
N TYR A 85 6.85 3.90 -6.33
CA TYR A 85 7.85 2.94 -6.85
C TYR A 85 9.22 3.59 -7.01
#